data_AF-A0A7S3HCF5-F1
#
_entry.id   AF-A0A7S3HCF5-F1
#
_cell.length_a   1.000
_cell.length_b   1.000
_cell.length_c   1.000
_cell.angle_alpha   90.00
_cell.angle_beta   90.00
_cell.angle_gamma   90.00
#
_symmetry.space_group_name_H-M   'P 1'
#
loop_
_entity.id
_entity.type
_entity.pdbx_description
1 polymer ?
#
loop_
_entity_poly.entity_id
_entity_poly.type
_entity_poly.pdbx_seq_one_letter_code
_entity_poly.pdbx_strand_id
1 'polypeptide(L)'
;ENAEGKTEGIRRRVRDFLEAKGKLLHSDRLTLLAEKMMADPFAKVKKMIDGMITRLLEEANGDADHEGFCDTEMGKSKIARTKLSEDIDGLSAAVEEGNSLILKLSDETAELTQ
;
A
#
# COMPACT_ATOMS: atom_id res chain seq x y z
N GLU A 1 -0.91 -21.05 -26.86
CA GLU A 1 -0.85 -20.06 -27.96
C GLU A 1 -1.97 -19.05 -27.73
N ASN A 2 -1.64 -17.77 -27.50
CA ASN A 2 -2.63 -16.77 -27.03
C ASN A 2 -3.48 -16.25 -28.19
N ALA A 3 -4.80 -16.15 -28.02
CA ALA A 3 -5.77 -15.85 -29.09
C ALA A 3 -5.52 -14.49 -29.78
N GLU A 4 -4.95 -13.53 -29.05
CA GLU A 4 -4.55 -12.22 -29.58
C GLU A 4 -3.40 -12.33 -30.60
N GLY A 5 -2.39 -13.17 -30.33
CA GLY A 5 -1.25 -13.35 -31.23
C GLY A 5 -1.65 -14.00 -32.56
N LYS A 6 -2.63 -14.90 -32.54
CA LYS A 6 -3.19 -15.54 -33.74
C LYS A 6 -3.96 -14.54 -34.60
N THR A 7 -4.71 -13.63 -33.97
CA THR A 7 -5.50 -12.59 -34.65
C THR A 7 -4.64 -11.49 -35.25
N GLU A 8 -3.58 -11.06 -34.54
CA GLU A 8 -2.54 -10.16 -35.04
C GLU A 8 -1.86 -10.71 -36.31
N GLY A 9 -1.50 -12.00 -36.29
CA GLY A 9 -0.91 -12.67 -37.45
C GLY A 9 -1.83 -12.68 -38.67
N ILE A 10 -3.15 -12.84 -38.47
CA ILE A 10 -4.15 -12.79 -39.55
C ILE A 10 -4.28 -11.36 -40.09
N ARG A 11 -4.40 -10.35 -39.23
CA ARG A 11 -4.51 -8.94 -39.65
C ARG A 11 -3.30 -8.49 -40.46
N ARG A 12 -2.09 -8.92 -40.06
CA ARG A 12 -0.85 -8.64 -40.78
C ARG A 12 -0.85 -9.22 -42.19
N ARG A 13 -1.24 -10.48 -42.35
CA ARG A 13 -1.35 -11.13 -43.68
C ARG A 13 -2.37 -10.44 -44.58
N VAL A 14 -3.52 -10.04 -44.03
CA VAL A 14 -4.56 -9.35 -44.79
C VAL A 14 -4.10 -7.94 -45.19
N ARG A 15 -3.41 -7.21 -44.30
CA ARG A 15 -2.77 -5.92 -44.64
C ARG A 15 -1.80 -6.07 -45.80
N ASP A 16 -0.86 -7.00 -45.71
CA ASP A 16 0.19 -7.18 -46.72
C ASP A 16 -0.42 -7.51 -48.09
N PHE A 17 -1.49 -8.30 -48.11
CA PHE A 17 -2.26 -8.57 -49.32
C PHE A 17 -2.96 -7.32 -49.88
N LEU A 18 -3.64 -6.55 -49.04
CA LEU A 18 -4.32 -5.32 -49.46
C LEU A 18 -3.34 -4.25 -49.94
N GLU A 19 -2.17 -4.12 -49.32
CA GLU A 19 -1.11 -3.21 -49.74
C GLU A 19 -0.53 -3.62 -51.11
N ALA A 20 -0.24 -4.91 -51.31
CA ALA A 20 0.27 -5.42 -52.58
C ALA A 20 -0.75 -5.23 -53.72
N LYS A 21 -2.04 -5.46 -53.45
CA LYS A 21 -3.11 -5.23 -54.43
C LYS A 21 -3.40 -3.75 -54.66
N GLY A 22 -3.31 -2.92 -53.64
CA GLY A 22 -3.44 -1.47 -53.74
C GLY A 22 -2.38 -0.86 -54.66
N LYS A 23 -1.12 -1.29 -54.51
CA LYS A 23 -0.01 -0.87 -55.40
C LYS A 23 -0.20 -1.37 -56.83
N LEU A 24 -0.60 -2.62 -57.02
CA LEU A 24 -0.83 -3.20 -58.35
C LEU A 24 -1.98 -2.52 -59.11
N LEU A 25 -3.05 -2.14 -58.40
CA LEU A 25 -4.25 -1.54 -58.97
C LEU A 25 -4.22 0.00 -58.97
N HIS A 26 -3.11 0.62 -58.54
CA HIS A 26 -3.00 2.06 -58.32
C HIS A 26 -4.18 2.64 -57.50
N SER A 27 -4.60 1.92 -56.46
CA SER A 27 -5.77 2.26 -55.66
C SER A 27 -5.35 2.79 -54.28
N ASP A 28 -5.41 4.11 -54.12
CA ASP A 28 -5.10 4.79 -52.85
C ASP A 28 -6.02 4.35 -51.70
N ARG A 29 -7.26 3.98 -52.02
CA ARG A 29 -8.25 3.50 -51.05
C ARG A 29 -7.85 2.16 -50.42
N LEU A 30 -7.28 1.25 -51.20
CA LEU A 30 -6.83 -0.05 -50.70
C LEU A 30 -5.57 0.11 -49.84
N THR A 31 -4.65 0.99 -50.24
CA THR A 31 -3.46 1.32 -49.45
C THR A 31 -3.82 1.96 -48.12
N LEU A 32 -4.73 2.94 -48.11
CA LEU A 32 -5.22 3.59 -46.88
C LEU A 32 -5.94 2.60 -45.93
N LEU A 33 -6.69 1.65 -46.48
CA LEU A 33 -7.36 0.63 -45.68
C LEU A 33 -6.36 -0.31 -45.01
N ALA A 34 -5.30 -0.70 -45.73
CA ALA A 34 -4.22 -1.52 -45.19
C ALA A 34 -3.51 -0.81 -44.02
N GLU A 35 -3.24 0.49 -44.15
CA GLU A 35 -2.63 1.30 -43.08
C GLU A 35 -3.52 1.37 -41.82
N LYS A 36 -4.82 1.61 -42.00
CA LYS A 36 -5.77 1.72 -40.87
C LYS A 36 -6.00 0.40 -40.15
N MET A 37 -5.83 -0.74 -40.81
CA MET A 37 -6.05 -2.07 -40.22
C MET A 37 -5.08 -2.43 -39.07
N MET A 38 -3.90 -1.79 -39.02
CA MET A 38 -2.92 -1.99 -37.96
C MET A 38 -3.09 -1.02 -36.78
N ALA A 39 -3.93 0.01 -36.94
CA ALA A 39 -4.16 0.97 -35.87
C ALA A 39 -5.03 0.31 -34.78
N ASP A 40 -4.51 0.27 -33.57
CA ASP A 40 -5.30 -0.10 -32.38
C ASP A 40 -5.91 1.18 -31.78
N PRO A 41 -7.22 1.41 -31.94
CA PRO A 41 -7.88 2.63 -31.44
C PRO A 41 -7.88 2.74 -29.91
N PHE A 42 -7.60 1.64 -29.18
CA PHE A 42 -7.60 1.60 -27.73
C PHE A 42 -6.21 1.41 -27.10
N ALA A 43 -5.13 1.42 -27.89
CA ALA A 43 -3.77 1.21 -27.37
C ALA A 43 -3.44 2.15 -26.20
N LYS A 44 -3.85 3.42 -26.28
CA LYS A 44 -3.65 4.41 -25.21
C LYS A 44 -4.49 4.10 -23.96
N VAL A 45 -5.71 3.62 -24.13
CA VAL A 45 -6.60 3.25 -23.02
C VAL A 45 -6.07 2.01 -22.32
N LYS A 46 -5.65 0.98 -23.07
CA LYS A 46 -5.01 -0.21 -22.49
C LYS A 46 -3.76 0.14 -21.69
N LYS A 47 -2.88 0.97 -22.25
CA LYS A 47 -1.68 1.46 -21.54
C LYS A 47 -2.03 2.23 -20.25
N MET A 48 -3.11 3.02 -20.27
CA MET A 48 -3.57 3.73 -19.07
C MET A 48 -4.09 2.77 -18.01
N ILE A 49 -4.87 1.76 -18.40
CA ILE A 49 -5.38 0.72 -17.51
C ILE A 49 -4.23 -0.08 -16.89
N ASP A 50 -3.25 -0.52 -17.69
CA ASP A 50 -2.08 -1.24 -17.20
C ASP A 50 -1.28 -0.39 -16.18
N GLY A 51 -1.16 0.91 -16.44
CA GLY A 51 -0.56 1.86 -15.50
C GLY A 51 -1.35 2.01 -14.20
N MET A 52 -2.69 2.07 -14.27
CA MET A 52 -3.54 2.11 -13.08
C MET A 52 -3.45 0.83 -12.26
N ILE A 53 -3.42 -0.34 -12.91
CA ILE A 53 -3.25 -1.63 -12.22
C ILE A 53 -1.91 -1.67 -11.51
N THR A 54 -0.83 -1.28 -12.19
CA THR A 54 0.51 -1.23 -11.59
C THR A 54 0.51 -0.32 -10.35
N ARG A 55 -0.05 0.89 -10.48
CA ARG A 55 -0.17 1.83 -9.38
C ARG A 55 -0.99 1.27 -8.22
N LEU A 56 -2.12 0.61 -8.47
CA LEU A 56 -2.95 0.01 -7.43
C LEU A 56 -2.22 -1.12 -6.69
N LEU A 57 -1.41 -1.91 -7.38
CA LEU A 57 -0.59 -2.96 -6.76
C LEU A 57 0.52 -2.36 -5.88
N GLU A 58 1.14 -1.27 -6.33
CA GLU A 58 2.14 -0.53 -5.54
C GLU A 58 1.52 0.12 -4.29
N GLU A 59 0.37 0.79 -4.45
CA GLU A 59 -0.39 1.40 -3.34
C GLU A 59 -0.82 0.33 -2.32
N ALA A 60 -1.35 -0.82 -2.75
CA ALA A 60 -1.76 -1.89 -1.85
C ALA A 60 -0.60 -2.46 -1.03
N ASN A 61 0.58 -2.63 -1.63
CA ASN A 61 1.77 -3.07 -0.91
C ASN A 61 2.25 -2.00 0.09
N GLY A 62 2.26 -0.73 -0.32
CA GLY A 62 2.65 0.38 0.55
C GLY A 62 1.72 0.55 1.75
N ASP A 63 0.41 0.39 1.54
CA ASP A 63 -0.60 0.47 2.59
C ASP A 63 -0.45 -0.69 3.59
N ALA A 64 -0.20 -1.91 3.12
CA ALA A 64 0.02 -3.07 3.99
C ALA A 64 1.28 -2.91 4.86
N ASP A 65 2.38 -2.43 4.28
CA ASP A 65 3.61 -2.14 5.03
C ASP A 65 3.38 -1.03 6.06
N HIS A 66 2.62 0.00 5.70
CA HIS A 66 2.30 1.12 6.59
C HIS A 66 1.38 0.70 7.75
N GLU A 67 0.35 -0.09 7.47
CA GLU A 67 -0.55 -0.65 8.48
C GLU A 67 0.24 -1.52 9.47
N GLY A 68 1.11 -2.42 8.97
CA GLY A 68 1.96 -3.25 9.81
C GLY A 68 2.91 -2.45 10.71
N PHE A 69 3.45 -1.34 10.20
CA PHE A 69 4.23 -0.39 11.00
C PHE A 69 3.39 0.26 12.10
N CYS A 70 2.21 0.79 11.76
CA CYS A 70 1.30 1.44 12.71
C CYS A 70 0.86 0.47 13.82
N ASP A 71 0.45 -0.74 13.48
CA ASP A 71 0.06 -1.78 14.45
C ASP A 71 1.20 -2.10 15.43
N THR A 72 2.42 -2.24 14.90
CA THR A 72 3.61 -2.54 15.70
C THR A 72 3.91 -1.42 16.69
N GLU A 73 3.98 -0.18 16.22
CA GLU A 73 4.33 0.96 17.06
C GLU A 73 3.22 1.30 18.06
N MET A 74 1.95 1.15 17.67
CA MET A 74 0.82 1.28 18.59
C MET A 74 0.84 0.19 19.67
N GLY A 75 1.15 -1.06 19.30
CA GLY A 75 1.31 -2.16 20.24
C GLY A 75 2.42 -1.89 21.27
N LYS A 76 3.60 -1.49 20.81
CA LYS A 76 4.73 -1.10 21.69
C LYS A 76 4.36 0.05 22.61
N SER A 77 3.73 1.10 22.07
CA SER A 77 3.29 2.25 22.85
C SER A 77 2.27 1.86 23.92
N LYS A 78 1.30 1.00 23.60
CA LYS A 78 0.31 0.51 24.56
C LYS A 78 0.97 -0.27 25.70
N ILE A 79 1.87 -1.20 25.39
CA ILE A 79 2.61 -1.98 26.39
C ILE A 79 3.41 -1.06 27.31
N ALA A 80 4.16 -0.10 26.72
CA ALA A 80 4.94 0.86 27.48
C ALA A 80 4.06 1.72 28.41
N ARG A 81 2.90 2.18 27.91
CA ARG A 81 1.94 2.95 28.72
C ARG A 81 1.37 2.14 29.88
N THR A 82 0.98 0.88 29.65
CA THR A 82 0.47 0.02 30.71
C THR A 82 1.53 -0.20 31.78
N LYS A 83 2.75 -0.59 31.39
CA LYS A 83 3.86 -0.79 32.33
C LYS A 83 4.16 0.47 33.14
N LEU A 84 4.24 1.62 32.48
CA LEU A 84 4.51 2.88 33.17
C LEU A 84 3.37 3.26 34.13
N SER A 85 2.12 2.95 33.79
CA SER A 85 0.99 3.16 34.70
C SER A 85 1.07 2.26 35.93
N GLU A 86 1.40 0.98 35.74
CA GLU A 86 1.61 0.03 36.85
C GLU A 86 2.76 0.48 37.76
N ASP A 87 3.86 0.97 37.18
CA ASP A 87 4.99 1.52 37.93
C ASP A 87 4.58 2.78 38.72
N ILE A 88 3.75 3.67 38.15
CA ILE A 88 3.21 4.86 38.84
C ILE A 88 2.32 4.45 40.01
N ASP A 89 1.43 3.49 39.83
CA ASP A 89 0.53 3.02 40.88
C ASP A 89 1.32 2.39 42.04
N GLY A 90 2.32 1.56 41.71
CA GLY A 90 3.22 0.95 42.69
C GLY A 90 4.05 1.99 43.47
N LEU A 91 4.64 2.96 42.77
CA LEU A 91 5.38 4.05 43.42
C LEU A 91 4.47 4.91 44.30
N SER A 92 3.24 5.17 43.88
CA SER A 92 2.27 5.95 44.65
C SER A 92 1.90 5.24 45.96
N ALA A 93 1.66 3.92 45.91
CA ALA A 93 1.40 3.12 47.10
C ALA A 93 2.61 3.12 48.07
N ALA A 94 3.83 3.00 47.54
CA ALA A 94 5.04 3.06 48.37
C ALA A 94 5.24 4.43 49.03
N VAL A 95 4.89 5.53 48.35
CA VAL A 95 4.90 6.88 48.92
C VAL A 95 3.88 7.01 50.05
N GLU A 96 2.67 6.47 49.89
CA GLU A 96 1.63 6.50 50.92
C GLU A 96 2.04 5.69 52.16
N GLU A 97 2.61 4.49 51.97
CA GLU A 97 3.16 3.68 53.06
C GLU A 97 4.29 4.40 53.80
N GLY A 98 5.23 4.99 53.05
CA GLY A 98 6.34 5.77 53.60
C GLY A 98 5.85 6.96 54.44
N ASN A 99 4.86 7.71 53.93
CA ASN A 99 4.25 8.82 54.68
C ASN A 99 3.55 8.34 55.96
N SER A 100 2.85 7.21 55.93
CA SER A 100 2.22 6.61 57.11
C SER A 100 3.26 6.22 58.17
N LEU A 101 4.39 5.63 57.75
CA LEU A 101 5.50 5.28 58.65
C LEU A 101 6.16 6.52 59.26
N ILE A 102 6.35 7.59 58.48
CA ILE A 102 6.87 8.86 58.99
C ILE A 102 5.95 9.42 60.09
N LEU A 103 4.63 9.41 59.88
CA LEU A 103 3.67 9.89 60.88
C LEU A 103 3.75 9.05 62.17
N LYS A 104 3.72 7.72 62.06
CA LYS A 104 3.83 6.81 63.23
C LYS A 104 5.11 7.04 64.02
N LEU A 105 6.25 7.08 63.34
CA LEU A 105 7.54 7.29 64.00
C LEU A 105 7.62 8.69 64.63
N SER A 106 7.03 9.70 64.00
CA SER A 106 6.93 11.05 64.57
C SER A 106 6.12 11.04 65.87
N ASP A 107 4.96 10.37 65.89
CA ASP A 107 4.12 10.24 67.08
C ASP A 107 4.85 9.48 68.20
N GLU A 108 5.48 8.34 67.89
CA GLU A 108 6.28 7.56 68.86
C GLU A 108 7.44 8.36 69.45
N THR A 109 8.16 9.15 68.64
CA THR A 109 9.24 10.01 69.15
C THR A 109 8.72 11.11 70.07
N ALA A 110 7.55 11.68 69.79
CA ALA A 110 6.92 12.69 70.63
C ALA A 110 6.46 12.10 71.98
N GLU A 111 5.92 10.87 71.98
CA GLU A 111 5.56 10.15 73.21
C GLU A 111 6.79 9.81 74.07
N LEU A 112 7.90 9.38 73.46
CA LEU A 112 9.13 8.99 74.17
C LEU A 112 9.94 10.18 74.72
N THR A 113 9.66 11.40 74.28
CA THR A 113 10.34 12.63 74.76
C THR A 113 9.54 13.43 75.79
N GLN A 114 8.33 12.97 76.15
CA GLN A 114 7.56 13.44 77.31
C GLN A 114 7.97 12.73 78.61
#